data_AF-A0A7L2Z3T8-F1
#
_entry.id   AF-A0A7L2Z3T8-F1
#
_cell.length_a   1.000
_cell.length_b   1.000
_cell.length_c   1.000
_cell.angle_alpha   90.00
_cell.angle_beta   90.00
_cell.angle_gamma   90.00
#
_symmetry.space_group_name_H-M   'P 1'
#
loop_
_entity.id
_entity.type
_entity.pdbx_description
1 polymer ?
#
loop_
_entity_poly.entity_id
_entity_poly.type
_entity_poly.pdbx_seq_one_letter_code
_entity_poly.pdbx_strand_id
1 'polypeptide(L)'
;KKEDMGQEVSKKRPRETPNYFVSIPITDDQILDRIEDVQELIFTKEPNLLRALLPVQTMHLTIIVAHLGTEEEVKKAVLALKQSKAKVEAILQGKDLNMTFHGIGQFNNQVIYVKMLEEDQKMLSRIAEAVEECFTEMNLDISGSKDFRPHLTLLKLSKVPRLKRRGFRKICSDLYKEYEDSYFGTEVFSQIDLCAMRKKKQESGYYFCECSINVGSRDTEEQKEQ
;
A
#
# COMPACT_ATOMS: atom_id res chain seq x y z
N LYS A 1 -26.99 -28.06 43.63
CA LYS A 1 -26.06 -28.35 42.51
C LYS A 1 -26.57 -27.61 41.29
N LYS A 2 -25.94 -26.48 40.94
CA LYS A 2 -26.12 -25.82 39.64
C LYS A 2 -24.75 -25.87 38.98
N GLU A 3 -24.70 -26.51 37.83
CA GLU A 3 -23.52 -26.64 36.99
C GLU A 3 -23.30 -25.30 36.28
N ASP A 4 -22.12 -24.72 36.51
CA ASP A 4 -21.66 -23.51 35.87
C ASP A 4 -20.94 -23.92 34.56
N MET A 5 -21.63 -23.74 33.44
CA MET A 5 -21.12 -23.97 32.09
C MET A 5 -20.12 -22.86 31.76
N GLY A 6 -18.85 -23.11 32.07
CA GLY A 6 -17.74 -22.25 31.67
C GLY A 6 -17.72 -22.06 30.15
N GLN A 7 -18.04 -20.84 29.71
CA GLN A 7 -17.81 -20.41 28.34
C GLN A 7 -16.30 -20.45 28.05
N GLU A 8 -15.88 -21.35 27.17
CA GLU A 8 -14.54 -21.33 26.59
C GLU A 8 -14.37 -20.04 25.78
N VAL A 9 -13.74 -19.04 26.39
CA VAL A 9 -13.24 -17.88 25.68
C VAL A 9 -12.13 -18.35 24.76
N SER A 10 -12.43 -18.47 23.45
CA SER A 10 -11.44 -18.78 22.44
C SER A 10 -10.26 -17.79 22.56
N LYS A 11 -9.08 -18.30 22.93
CA LYS A 11 -7.86 -17.51 22.99
C LYS A 11 -7.56 -17.01 21.58
N LYS A 12 -7.80 -15.72 21.31
CA LYS A 12 -7.39 -15.08 20.05
C LYS A 12 -5.90 -15.37 19.85
N ARG A 13 -5.55 -16.07 18.76
CA ARG A 13 -4.15 -16.33 18.39
C ARG A 13 -3.40 -14.98 18.35
N PRO A 14 -2.14 -14.91 18.81
CA PRO A 14 -1.34 -13.70 18.66
C PRO A 14 -1.29 -13.36 17.17
N ARG A 15 -1.68 -12.14 16.79
CA ARG A 15 -1.60 -11.70 15.40
C ARG A 15 -0.13 -11.72 14.98
N GLU A 16 0.18 -12.48 13.94
CA GLU A 16 1.53 -12.53 13.43
C GLU A 16 1.86 -11.22 12.70
N THR A 17 3.14 -10.84 12.73
CA THR A 17 3.56 -9.58 12.09
C THR A 17 3.52 -9.76 10.57
N PRO A 18 2.86 -8.88 9.81
CA PRO A 18 2.85 -8.98 8.36
C PRO A 18 4.25 -9.00 7.75
N ASN A 19 4.43 -9.80 6.71
CA ASN A 19 5.68 -9.95 5.96
C ASN A 19 5.48 -9.86 4.44
N TYR A 20 4.24 -9.86 3.96
CA TYR A 20 3.85 -9.59 2.58
C TYR A 20 2.75 -8.53 2.53
N PHE A 21 2.60 -7.91 1.36
CA PHE A 21 1.52 -6.98 1.10
C PHE A 21 1.15 -7.00 -0.38
N VAL A 22 -0.11 -6.69 -0.66
CA VAL A 22 -0.58 -6.43 -2.02
C VAL A 22 -0.48 -4.93 -2.28
N SER A 23 0.09 -4.53 -3.41
CA SER A 23 0.33 -3.13 -3.72
C SER A 23 0.02 -2.74 -5.15
N ILE A 24 -0.30 -1.46 -5.33
CA ILE A 24 -0.33 -0.79 -6.62
C ILE A 24 0.91 0.09 -6.70
N PRO A 25 1.85 -0.17 -7.62
CA PRO A 25 3.02 0.69 -7.80
C PRO A 25 2.59 2.05 -8.35
N ILE A 26 3.35 3.10 -8.00
CA ILE A 26 3.26 4.41 -8.65
C ILE A 26 4.43 4.54 -9.61
N THR A 27 4.13 4.80 -10.87
CA THR A 27 5.07 4.81 -11.99
C THR A 27 5.07 6.11 -12.77
N ASP A 28 4.07 6.97 -12.58
CA ASP A 28 4.01 8.28 -13.23
C ASP A 28 5.12 9.22 -12.72
N ASP A 29 5.97 9.66 -13.65
CA ASP A 29 7.14 10.48 -13.36
C ASP A 29 6.76 11.82 -12.70
N GLN A 30 5.62 12.42 -13.07
CA GLN A 30 5.18 13.68 -12.46
C GLN A 30 4.91 13.51 -10.97
N ILE A 31 4.24 12.42 -10.57
CA ILE A 31 4.01 12.11 -9.16
C ILE A 31 5.33 11.89 -8.43
N LEU A 32 6.25 11.12 -9.02
CA LEU A 32 7.53 10.79 -8.41
C LEU A 32 8.40 12.03 -8.21
N ASP A 33 8.54 12.87 -9.24
CA ASP A 33 9.30 14.13 -9.21
C ASP A 33 8.73 15.08 -8.13
N ARG A 34 7.41 15.23 -8.06
CA ARG A 34 6.76 16.05 -7.04
C ARG A 34 6.96 15.53 -5.63
N ILE A 35 7.03 14.21 -5.46
CA ILE A 35 7.37 13.62 -4.17
C ILE A 35 8.83 13.92 -3.84
N GLU A 36 9.76 13.82 -4.79
CA GLU A 36 11.17 14.18 -4.57
C GLU A 36 11.33 15.64 -4.13
N ASP A 37 10.64 16.59 -4.80
CA ASP A 37 10.62 18.01 -4.41
C ASP A 37 10.22 18.21 -2.94
N VAL A 38 9.16 17.51 -2.50
CA VAL A 38 8.68 17.56 -1.11
C VAL A 38 9.71 16.95 -0.16
N GLN A 39 10.32 15.83 -0.54
CA GLN A 39 11.34 15.18 0.28
C GLN A 39 12.59 16.06 0.44
N GLU A 40 13.02 16.75 -0.62
CA GLU A 40 14.14 17.69 -0.60
C GLU A 40 13.84 18.90 0.30
N LEU A 41 12.64 19.46 0.20
CA LEU A 41 12.22 20.56 1.07
C LEU A 41 12.22 20.14 2.55
N ILE A 42 11.64 18.98 2.87
CA ILE A 42 11.64 18.44 4.24
C ILE A 42 13.07 18.23 4.73
N PHE A 43 13.94 17.66 3.89
CA PHE A 43 15.34 17.42 4.23
C PHE A 43 16.10 18.72 4.49
N THR A 44 15.90 19.74 3.66
CA THR A 44 16.52 21.06 3.80
C THR A 44 16.13 21.72 5.11
N LYS A 45 14.86 21.61 5.51
CA LYS A 45 14.34 22.17 6.78
C LYS A 45 14.73 21.33 8.00
N GLU A 46 14.75 20.01 7.88
CA GLU A 46 15.05 19.07 8.99
C GLU A 46 15.88 17.86 8.51
N PRO A 47 17.21 18.00 8.44
CA PRO A 47 18.10 16.95 7.92
C PRO A 47 18.07 15.63 8.73
N ASN A 48 17.67 15.68 10.00
CA ASN A 48 17.58 14.48 10.83
C ASN A 48 16.54 13.49 10.29
N LEU A 49 15.55 13.95 9.50
CA LEU A 49 14.50 13.12 8.92
C LEU A 49 14.92 12.32 7.69
N LEU A 50 16.16 12.47 7.18
CA LEU A 50 16.63 11.78 5.98
C LEU A 50 16.32 10.26 5.98
N ARG A 51 16.54 9.59 7.11
CA ARG A 51 16.29 8.13 7.25
C ARG A 51 14.81 7.77 7.41
N ALA A 52 13.94 8.75 7.59
CA ALA A 52 12.49 8.58 7.68
C ALA A 52 11.81 8.66 6.30
N LEU A 53 12.47 9.30 5.33
CA LEU A 53 12.01 9.40 3.93
C LEU A 53 12.00 8.01 3.28
N LEU A 54 10.99 7.76 2.45
CA LEU A 54 10.90 6.55 1.64
C LEU A 54 11.48 6.82 0.25
N PRO A 55 12.37 5.98 -0.28
CA PRO A 55 12.86 6.14 -1.65
C PRO A 55 11.68 6.17 -2.64
N VAL A 56 11.71 7.08 -3.60
CA VAL A 56 10.59 7.22 -4.55
C VAL A 56 10.36 5.98 -5.41
N GLN A 57 11.41 5.20 -5.64
CA GLN A 57 11.35 3.89 -6.30
C GLN A 57 10.56 2.83 -5.50
N THR A 58 10.03 3.18 -4.32
CA THR A 58 9.16 2.32 -3.50
C THR A 58 7.75 2.85 -3.35
N MET A 59 7.40 3.92 -4.05
CA MET A 59 6.07 4.52 -3.97
C MET A 59 5.00 3.54 -4.42
N HIS A 60 4.02 3.32 -3.55
CA HIS A 60 2.93 2.38 -3.78
C HIS A 60 1.73 2.70 -2.89
N LEU A 61 0.57 2.19 -3.28
CA LEU A 61 -0.60 2.07 -2.42
C LEU A 61 -0.67 0.64 -1.89
N THR A 62 -0.80 0.47 -0.58
CA THR A 62 -0.98 -0.85 0.03
C THR A 62 -2.47 -1.21 0.08
N ILE A 63 -2.86 -2.29 -0.59
CA ILE A 63 -4.23 -2.83 -0.58
C ILE A 63 -4.44 -3.72 0.66
N ILE A 64 -3.61 -4.75 0.80
CA ILE A 64 -3.70 -5.75 1.88
C ILE A 64 -2.32 -5.93 2.49
N VAL A 65 -2.25 -6.23 3.78
CA VAL A 65 -1.05 -6.79 4.41
C VAL A 65 -1.35 -8.21 4.90
N ALA A 66 -0.40 -9.12 4.69
CA ALA A 66 -0.54 -10.54 5.00
C ALA A 66 0.66 -11.06 5.79
N HIS A 67 0.41 -12.07 6.62
CA HIS A 67 1.45 -12.96 7.12
C HIS A 67 1.42 -14.27 6.33
N LEU A 68 2.50 -14.57 5.62
CA LEU A 68 2.71 -15.83 4.89
C LEU A 68 3.95 -16.52 5.50
N GLY A 69 3.72 -17.54 6.32
CA GLY A 69 4.76 -18.24 7.08
C GLY A 69 5.40 -19.41 6.33
N THR A 70 4.75 -19.90 5.27
CA THR A 70 5.18 -21.08 4.50
C THR A 70 5.21 -20.82 2.99
N GLU A 71 5.97 -21.62 2.24
CA GLU A 71 5.98 -21.56 0.76
C GLU A 71 4.60 -21.87 0.16
N GLU A 72 3.84 -22.76 0.79
CA GLU A 72 2.47 -23.09 0.36
C GLU A 72 1.51 -21.90 0.53
N GLU A 73 1.64 -21.11 1.60
CA GLU A 73 0.88 -19.87 1.75
C GLU A 73 1.28 -18.81 0.72
N VAL A 74 2.57 -18.74 0.34
CA VAL A 74 3.01 -17.87 -0.76
C VAL A 74 2.37 -18.31 -2.08
N LYS A 75 2.36 -19.62 -2.40
CA LYS A 75 1.68 -20.13 -3.61
C LYS A 75 0.19 -19.83 -3.60
N LYS A 76 -0.49 -19.99 -2.46
CA LYS A 76 -1.91 -19.62 -2.29
C LYS A 76 -2.14 -18.13 -2.51
N ALA A 77 -1.28 -17.26 -1.98
CA ALA A 77 -1.38 -15.81 -2.18
C ALA A 77 -1.18 -15.42 -3.66
N VAL A 78 -0.25 -16.08 -4.35
CA VAL A 78 -0.06 -15.90 -5.80
C VAL A 78 -1.31 -16.31 -6.57
N LEU A 79 -1.94 -17.44 -6.21
CA LEU A 79 -3.19 -17.88 -6.83
C LEU A 79 -4.35 -16.93 -6.51
N ALA A 80 -4.46 -16.45 -5.27
CA ALA A 80 -5.47 -15.49 -4.85
C ALA A 80 -5.39 -14.19 -5.68
N LEU A 81 -4.18 -13.65 -5.85
CA LEU A 81 -3.98 -12.45 -6.66
C LEU A 81 -4.28 -12.69 -8.14
N LYS A 82 -3.91 -13.86 -8.69
CA LYS A 82 -4.27 -14.19 -10.08
C LYS A 82 -5.79 -14.32 -10.29
N GLN A 83 -6.49 -14.90 -9.31
CA GLN A 83 -7.95 -15.05 -9.37
C GLN A 83 -8.68 -13.71 -9.21
N SER A 84 -8.12 -12.78 -8.44
CA SER A 84 -8.75 -11.46 -8.28
C SER A 84 -8.76 -10.65 -9.57
N LYS A 85 -7.86 -10.91 -10.53
CA LYS A 85 -7.82 -10.22 -11.83
C LYS A 85 -9.19 -10.13 -12.50
N ALA A 86 -9.92 -11.25 -12.64
CA ALA A 86 -11.23 -11.26 -13.29
C ALA A 86 -12.27 -10.42 -12.52
N LYS A 87 -12.24 -10.43 -11.17
CA LYS A 87 -13.11 -9.59 -10.34
C LYS A 87 -12.76 -8.10 -10.53
N VAL A 88 -11.47 -7.76 -10.58
CA VAL A 88 -10.99 -6.38 -10.79
C VAL A 88 -11.38 -5.88 -12.18
N GLU A 89 -11.17 -6.65 -13.24
CA GLU A 89 -11.58 -6.29 -14.60
C GLU A 89 -13.10 -6.09 -14.73
N ALA A 90 -13.90 -6.93 -14.05
CA ALA A 90 -15.35 -6.78 -14.01
C ALA A 90 -15.78 -5.47 -13.31
N ILE A 91 -15.03 -5.00 -12.30
CA ILE A 91 -15.25 -3.70 -11.66
C ILE A 91 -14.89 -2.55 -12.60
N LEU A 92 -13.77 -2.68 -13.33
CA LEU A 92 -13.30 -1.67 -14.29
C LEU A 92 -14.22 -1.54 -15.52
N GLN A 93 -14.89 -2.62 -15.93
CA GLN A 93 -15.79 -2.65 -17.09
C GLN A 93 -15.12 -2.14 -18.39
N GLY A 94 -13.84 -2.47 -18.58
CA GLY A 94 -13.05 -2.03 -19.73
C GLY A 94 -12.69 -0.54 -19.74
N LYS A 95 -12.92 0.19 -18.64
CA LYS A 95 -12.52 1.58 -18.47
C LYS A 95 -11.23 1.67 -17.65
N ASP A 96 -10.42 2.66 -17.98
CA ASP A 96 -9.25 3.00 -17.16
C ASP A 96 -9.69 3.66 -15.85
N LEU A 97 -8.98 3.35 -14.76
CA LEU A 97 -9.12 4.02 -13.48
C LEU A 97 -7.94 4.98 -13.32
N ASN A 98 -8.25 6.28 -13.29
CA ASN A 98 -7.27 7.32 -13.01
C ASN A 98 -7.25 7.58 -11.51
N MET A 99 -6.07 7.56 -10.90
CA MET A 99 -5.85 7.80 -9.47
C MET A 99 -5.14 9.15 -9.31
N THR A 100 -5.90 10.18 -8.97
CA THR A 100 -5.39 11.54 -8.85
C THR A 100 -4.90 11.84 -7.44
N PHE A 101 -3.69 12.37 -7.34
CA PHE A 101 -3.03 12.68 -6.07
C PHE A 101 -2.97 14.20 -5.83
N HIS A 102 -3.56 14.64 -4.72
CA HIS A 102 -3.66 16.06 -4.37
C HIS A 102 -3.58 16.28 -2.87
N GLY A 103 -2.64 17.13 -2.46
CA GLY A 103 -2.43 17.56 -1.09
C GLY A 103 -1.80 16.49 -0.19
N ILE A 104 -1.31 16.95 0.96
CA ILE A 104 -0.57 16.14 1.93
C ILE A 104 -1.42 15.89 3.18
N GLY A 105 -1.33 14.67 3.71
CA GLY A 105 -1.96 14.24 4.96
C GLY A 105 -0.96 13.67 5.95
N GLN A 106 -1.42 13.48 7.19
CA GLN A 106 -0.64 12.84 8.24
C GLN A 106 -1.43 11.80 9.02
N PHE A 107 -0.77 10.70 9.42
CA PHE A 107 -1.28 9.81 10.46
C PHE A 107 -0.54 10.02 11.77
N ASN A 108 -1.27 10.44 12.82
CA ASN A 108 -0.76 10.65 14.17
C ASN A 108 0.49 11.58 14.23
N ASN A 109 0.65 12.46 13.24
CA ASN A 109 1.86 13.26 13.02
C ASN A 109 3.16 12.43 12.92
N GLN A 110 3.09 11.15 12.53
CA GLN A 110 4.26 10.25 12.43
C GLN A 110 4.47 9.67 11.04
N VAL A 111 3.47 9.75 10.18
CA VAL A 111 3.50 9.31 8.79
C VAL A 111 3.00 10.46 7.95
N ILE A 112 3.75 10.82 6.90
CA ILE A 112 3.34 11.80 5.88
C ILE A 112 3.01 11.04 4.61
N TYR A 113 1.91 11.41 3.98
CA TYR A 113 1.45 10.78 2.75
C TYR A 113 0.76 11.79 1.83
N VAL A 114 0.79 11.55 0.53
CA VAL A 114 -0.02 12.26 -0.46
C VAL A 114 -1.42 11.65 -0.49
N LYS A 115 -2.44 12.49 -0.48
CA LYS A 115 -3.85 12.07 -0.50
C LYS A 115 -4.28 11.78 -1.94
N MET A 116 -5.24 10.88 -2.07
CA MET A 116 -5.98 10.61 -3.31
C MET A 116 -7.33 11.34 -3.29
N LEU A 117 -7.86 11.73 -4.45
CA LEU A 117 -9.20 12.32 -4.55
C LEU A 117 -10.29 11.32 -4.11
N GLU A 118 -11.35 11.82 -3.46
CA GLU A 118 -12.35 10.96 -2.78
C GLU A 118 -13.12 10.06 -3.76
N GLU A 119 -13.43 10.56 -4.94
CA GLU A 119 -14.06 9.82 -6.02
C GLU A 119 -13.24 8.60 -6.45
N ASP A 120 -11.92 8.76 -6.58
CA ASP A 120 -10.99 7.71 -6.99
C ASP A 120 -10.84 6.67 -5.87
N GLN A 121 -10.88 7.11 -4.61
CA GLN A 121 -10.84 6.22 -3.44
C GLN A 121 -12.02 5.24 -3.45
N LYS A 122 -13.22 5.67 -3.84
CA LYS A 122 -14.41 4.80 -3.85
C LYS A 122 -14.24 3.63 -4.83
N MET A 123 -13.73 3.90 -6.02
CA MET A 123 -13.47 2.84 -7.00
C MET A 123 -12.36 1.91 -6.51
N LEU A 124 -11.27 2.49 -6.00
CA LEU A 124 -10.14 1.72 -5.52
C LEU A 124 -10.50 0.85 -4.30
N SER A 125 -11.39 1.30 -3.42
CA SER A 125 -11.90 0.48 -2.31
C SER A 125 -12.63 -0.76 -2.79
N ARG A 126 -13.45 -0.67 -3.85
CA ARG A 126 -14.13 -1.85 -4.42
C ARG A 126 -13.13 -2.86 -5.00
N ILE A 127 -12.05 -2.37 -5.62
CA ILE A 127 -10.95 -3.20 -6.09
C ILE A 127 -10.25 -3.87 -4.92
N ALA A 128 -9.95 -3.12 -3.86
CA ALA A 128 -9.32 -3.65 -2.64
C ALA A 128 -10.18 -4.75 -1.99
N GLU A 129 -11.48 -4.54 -1.87
CA GLU A 129 -12.45 -5.52 -1.37
C GLU A 129 -12.44 -6.81 -2.22
N ALA A 130 -12.46 -6.69 -3.55
CA ALA A 130 -12.42 -7.86 -4.44
C ALA A 130 -11.13 -8.68 -4.28
N VAL A 131 -9.99 -8.03 -4.07
CA VAL A 131 -8.72 -8.72 -3.78
C VAL A 131 -8.77 -9.34 -2.38
N GLU A 132 -9.31 -8.65 -1.39
CA GLU A 132 -9.42 -9.10 -0.01
C GLU A 132 -10.28 -10.37 0.10
N GLU A 133 -11.39 -10.42 -0.63
CA GLU A 133 -12.23 -11.61 -0.75
C GLU A 133 -11.44 -12.81 -1.25
N CYS A 134 -10.66 -12.67 -2.32
CA CYS A 134 -9.86 -13.78 -2.87
C CYS A 134 -8.80 -14.27 -1.89
N PHE A 135 -8.18 -13.38 -1.11
CA PHE A 135 -7.22 -13.77 -0.07
C PHE A 135 -7.91 -14.48 1.09
N THR A 136 -9.11 -14.03 1.46
CA THR A 136 -9.93 -14.62 2.53
C THR A 136 -10.42 -16.02 2.15
N GLU A 137 -10.91 -16.20 0.91
CA GLU A 137 -11.34 -17.49 0.36
C GLU A 137 -10.20 -18.54 0.38
N MET A 138 -8.95 -18.09 0.23
CA MET A 138 -7.75 -18.93 0.30
C MET A 138 -7.27 -19.21 1.74
N ASN A 139 -7.97 -18.71 2.75
CA ASN A 139 -7.64 -18.83 4.18
C ASN A 139 -6.26 -18.25 4.55
N LEU A 140 -5.89 -17.09 3.97
CA LEU A 140 -4.63 -16.41 4.27
C LEU A 140 -4.79 -15.46 5.47
N ASP A 141 -3.75 -15.35 6.31
CA ASP A 141 -3.76 -14.41 7.44
C ASP A 141 -3.54 -12.98 6.95
N ILE A 142 -4.66 -12.29 6.70
CA ILE A 142 -4.72 -10.86 6.39
C ILE A 142 -5.17 -10.01 7.58
N SER A 143 -5.18 -10.57 8.80
CA SER A 143 -5.70 -9.90 10.01
C SER A 143 -4.90 -8.66 10.46
N GLY A 144 -3.73 -8.45 9.86
CA GLY A 144 -2.94 -7.23 9.97
C GLY A 144 -3.49 -6.05 9.16
N SER A 145 -4.38 -6.32 8.19
CA SER A 145 -5.06 -5.28 7.42
C SER A 145 -6.02 -4.50 8.30
N LYS A 146 -6.08 -3.21 8.04
CA LYS A 146 -7.05 -2.29 8.63
C LYS A 146 -7.99 -1.85 7.52
N ASP A 147 -9.04 -1.11 7.88
CA ASP A 147 -9.90 -0.43 6.92
C ASP A 147 -9.06 0.23 5.83
N PHE A 148 -9.32 -0.16 4.59
CA PHE A 148 -8.55 0.28 3.45
C PHE A 148 -8.69 1.79 3.29
N ARG A 149 -7.56 2.48 3.39
CA ARG A 149 -7.45 3.93 3.21
C ARG A 149 -6.25 4.18 2.31
N PRO A 150 -6.44 4.43 1.01
CA PRO A 150 -5.33 4.59 0.09
C PRO A 150 -4.53 5.84 0.48
N HIS A 151 -3.22 5.65 0.67
CA HIS A 151 -2.32 6.72 1.06
C HIS A 151 -0.93 6.47 0.49
N LEU A 152 -0.44 7.43 -0.27
CA LEU A 152 0.88 7.34 -0.88
C LEU A 152 1.93 7.86 0.10
N THR A 153 2.51 6.96 0.88
CA THR A 153 3.42 7.35 1.96
C THR A 153 4.75 7.87 1.41
N LEU A 154 5.18 9.06 1.85
CA LEU A 154 6.51 9.58 1.55
C LEU A 154 7.48 9.56 2.75
N LEU A 155 6.98 9.58 4.00
CA LEU A 155 7.83 9.59 5.21
C LEU A 155 7.18 8.82 6.37
N LYS A 156 7.98 8.01 7.08
CA LYS A 156 7.57 7.26 8.30
C LYS A 156 8.59 7.39 9.44
N LEU A 157 8.21 8.00 10.58
CA LEU A 157 9.07 8.08 11.77
C LEU A 157 9.40 6.73 12.41
N SER A 158 8.62 5.68 12.15
CA SER A 158 8.94 4.32 12.61
C SER A 158 10.27 3.81 12.07
N LYS A 159 10.77 4.35 10.95
CA LYS A 159 12.08 4.00 10.38
C LYS A 159 13.26 4.62 11.12
N VAL A 160 13.01 5.57 12.02
CA VAL A 160 14.05 6.27 12.79
C VAL A 160 13.76 6.24 14.30
N PRO A 161 13.77 5.05 14.94
CA PRO A 161 13.41 4.90 16.35
C PRO A 161 14.35 5.65 17.32
N ARG A 162 15.55 6.03 16.86
CA ARG A 162 16.49 6.86 17.63
C ARG A 162 15.98 8.29 17.82
N LEU A 163 15.29 8.87 16.82
CA LEU A 163 14.71 10.21 16.93
C LEU A 163 13.56 10.25 17.93
N LYS A 164 12.68 9.24 17.92
CA LYS A 164 11.61 9.09 18.91
C LYS A 164 12.15 9.06 20.35
N ARG A 165 13.27 8.37 20.57
CA ARG A 165 13.96 8.31 21.87
C ARG A 165 14.56 9.65 22.31
N ARG A 166 14.94 10.50 21.35
CA ARG A 166 15.46 11.87 21.60
C ARG A 166 14.35 12.93 21.72
N GLY A 167 13.08 12.53 21.78
CA GLY A 167 11.95 13.44 21.96
C GLY A 167 11.26 13.86 20.65
N PHE A 168 11.82 13.55 19.48
CA PHE A 168 11.20 13.84 18.19
C PHE A 168 10.08 12.82 17.91
N ARG A 169 8.87 13.13 18.39
CA ARG A 169 7.71 12.23 18.34
C ARG A 169 6.67 12.59 17.29
N LYS A 170 6.74 13.80 16.73
CA LYS A 170 5.77 14.36 15.78
C LYS A 170 6.50 15.14 14.69
N ILE A 171 5.95 15.10 13.48
CA ILE A 171 6.40 15.85 12.32
C ILE A 171 5.56 17.12 12.22
N CYS A 172 6.19 18.29 12.19
CA CYS A 172 5.49 19.56 12.00
C CYS A 172 5.02 19.70 10.55
N SER A 173 3.81 20.21 10.33
CA SER A 173 3.28 20.48 8.98
C SER A 173 4.03 21.59 8.25
N ASP A 174 4.67 22.51 8.99
CA ASP A 174 5.49 23.60 8.42
C ASP A 174 6.67 23.08 7.57
N LEU A 175 7.04 21.80 7.71
CA LEU A 175 8.09 21.18 6.91
C LEU A 175 7.70 20.99 5.44
N TYR A 176 6.41 20.96 5.12
CA TYR A 176 5.91 20.73 3.76
C TYR A 176 4.75 21.69 3.38
N LYS A 177 4.59 22.79 4.12
CA LYS A 177 3.46 23.72 3.98
C LYS A 177 3.26 24.24 2.55
N GLU A 178 4.36 24.43 1.84
CA GLU A 178 4.42 24.87 0.44
C GLU A 178 3.71 23.89 -0.51
N TYR A 179 3.63 22.61 -0.12
CA TYR A 179 3.00 21.53 -0.88
C TYR A 179 1.73 20.96 -0.22
N GLU A 180 1.27 21.56 0.87
CA GLU A 180 0.17 21.02 1.68
C GLU A 180 -1.11 20.79 0.85
N ASP A 181 -1.37 21.67 -0.11
CA ASP A 181 -2.52 21.64 -1.03
C ASP A 181 -2.05 21.72 -2.49
N SER A 182 -1.08 20.89 -2.87
CA SER A 182 -0.55 20.82 -4.24
C SER A 182 -1.06 19.61 -5.01
N TYR A 183 -1.20 19.78 -6.33
CA TYR A 183 -1.40 18.68 -7.27
C TYR A 183 -0.08 17.94 -7.51
N PHE A 184 -0.08 16.61 -7.36
CA PHE A 184 1.09 15.76 -7.56
C PHE A 184 1.10 15.09 -8.93
N GLY A 185 -0.06 14.73 -9.46
CA GLY A 185 -0.18 14.00 -10.71
C GLY A 185 -1.33 12.99 -10.68
N THR A 186 -1.43 12.20 -11.74
CA THR A 186 -2.46 11.18 -11.91
C THR A 186 -1.82 9.89 -12.41
N GLU A 187 -1.98 8.81 -11.64
CA GLU A 187 -1.51 7.48 -12.02
C GLU A 187 -2.65 6.73 -12.73
N VAL A 188 -2.38 6.13 -13.88
CA VAL A 188 -3.33 5.21 -14.52
C VAL A 188 -3.18 3.84 -13.89
N PHE A 189 -4.22 3.33 -13.24
CA PHE A 189 -4.20 2.03 -12.60
C PHE A 189 -4.11 0.90 -13.64
N SER A 190 -2.98 0.18 -13.63
CA SER A 190 -2.74 -0.92 -14.57
C SER A 190 -2.12 -2.18 -13.97
N GLN A 191 -1.66 -2.14 -12.72
CA GLN A 191 -0.90 -3.24 -12.12
C GLN A 191 -1.21 -3.43 -10.63
N ILE A 192 -1.26 -4.69 -10.19
CA ILE A 192 -1.27 -5.07 -8.77
C ILE A 192 -0.18 -6.11 -8.53
N ASP A 193 0.62 -5.91 -7.48
CA ASP A 193 1.74 -6.75 -7.11
C ASP A 193 1.51 -7.44 -5.76
N LEU A 194 1.97 -8.69 -5.62
CA LEU A 194 2.19 -9.34 -4.34
C LEU A 194 3.66 -9.16 -3.94
N CYS A 195 3.93 -8.26 -2.99
CA CYS A 195 5.27 -7.88 -2.59
C CYS A 195 5.72 -8.48 -1.26
N ALA A 196 7.00 -8.85 -1.18
CA ALA A 196 7.64 -9.25 0.06
C ALA A 196 8.28 -8.05 0.79
N MET A 197 7.97 -7.87 2.08
CA MET A 197 8.49 -6.75 2.87
C MET A 197 9.99 -6.85 3.19
N ARG A 198 10.52 -8.09 3.21
CA ARG A 198 11.86 -8.38 3.76
C ARG A 198 12.84 -9.01 2.77
N LYS A 199 12.37 -9.45 1.59
CA LYS A 199 13.26 -9.99 0.55
C LYS A 199 14.09 -8.86 -0.06
N LYS A 200 15.19 -9.22 -0.72
CA LYS A 200 16.04 -8.27 -1.45
C LYS A 200 15.19 -7.61 -2.54
N LYS A 201 15.21 -6.28 -2.57
CA LYS A 201 14.55 -5.47 -3.60
C LYS A 201 15.06 -5.79 -5.01
N GLN A 202 14.25 -5.45 -5.99
CA GLN A 202 14.61 -5.52 -7.40
C GLN A 202 15.71 -4.50 -7.74
N GLU A 203 16.31 -4.64 -8.93
CA GLU A 203 17.32 -3.70 -9.43
C GLU A 203 16.78 -2.27 -9.58
N SER A 204 15.49 -2.13 -9.91
CA SER A 204 14.77 -0.85 -9.92
C SER A 204 14.67 -0.17 -8.55
N GLY A 205 14.94 -0.88 -7.45
CA GLY A 205 14.76 -0.40 -6.08
C GLY A 205 13.36 -0.66 -5.50
N TYR A 206 12.42 -1.14 -6.33
CA TYR A 206 11.09 -1.58 -5.91
C TYR A 206 11.14 -2.89 -5.13
N TYR A 207 10.04 -3.22 -4.45
CA TYR A 207 9.93 -4.43 -3.64
C TYR A 207 10.02 -5.69 -4.49
N PHE A 208 10.53 -6.78 -3.91
CA PHE A 208 10.47 -8.09 -4.54
C PHE A 208 9.02 -8.50 -4.74
N CYS A 209 8.64 -8.88 -5.95
CA CYS A 209 7.29 -9.32 -6.29
C CYS A 209 7.27 -10.85 -6.49
N GLU A 210 6.39 -11.54 -5.77
CA GLU A 210 6.11 -12.97 -6.00
C GLU A 210 5.33 -13.18 -7.28
N CYS A 211 4.40 -12.26 -7.55
CA CYS A 211 3.68 -12.16 -8.80
C CYS A 211 3.12 -10.75 -8.99
N SER A 212 2.75 -10.46 -10.22
CA SER A 212 2.07 -9.25 -10.65
C SER A 212 0.91 -9.65 -11.56
N ILE A 213 -0.20 -8.91 -11.47
CA ILE A 213 -1.27 -8.95 -12.45
C ILE A 213 -1.38 -7.58 -13.11
N ASN A 214 -1.55 -7.58 -14.44
CA ASN A 214 -1.94 -6.40 -15.18
C ASN A 214 -3.46 -6.37 -15.33
N VAL A 215 -4.02 -5.17 -15.43
CA VAL A 215 -5.45 -4.90 -15.62
C VAL A 215 -5.63 -3.62 -16.44
N GLY A 216 -6.83 -3.42 -16.99
CA GLY A 216 -7.18 -2.22 -17.76
C GLY A 216 -7.12 -2.44 -19.28
N SER A 217 -7.35 -1.37 -20.05
CA SER A 217 -7.57 -1.42 -21.50
C SER A 217 -6.41 -2.03 -22.31
N ARG A 218 -5.19 -2.04 -21.77
CA ARG A 218 -4.00 -2.61 -22.43
C ARG A 218 -4.01 -4.15 -22.50
N ASP A 219 -4.74 -4.84 -21.63
CA ASP A 219 -4.80 -6.31 -21.66
C ASP A 219 -5.68 -6.85 -22.80
N THR A 220 -6.59 -6.04 -23.33
CA THR A 220 -7.45 -6.45 -24.45
C THR A 220 -6.78 -6.46 -25.82
N GLU A 221 -5.59 -5.86 -25.96
CA GLU A 221 -4.83 -5.90 -27.22
C GLU A 221 -3.98 -7.18 -27.35
N GLU A 222 -3.37 -7.67 -26.26
CA GLU A 222 -2.57 -8.91 -26.30
C GLU A 222 -3.40 -10.18 -26.55
N GLN A 223 -4.71 -10.18 -26.25
CA GLN A 223 -5.61 -11.31 -26.55
C GLN A 223 -6.18 -11.31 -27.98
N LYS A 224 -5.94 -10.27 -28.78
CA LYS A 224 -6.35 -10.24 -30.20
C LYS A 224 -5.25 -10.65 -31.17
N GLU A 225 -4.01 -10.84 -30.69
CA GLU A 225 -2.86 -11.23 -31.50
C GLU A 225 -2.36 -12.66 -31.26
N GLN A 226 -3.15 -13.52 -30.58
CA GLN A 226 -2.89 -14.96 -30.47
C GLN A 226 -3.97 -15.80 -31.16
#